data_AF-A0A537P6F9-F1
#
_entry.id   AF-A0A537P6F9-F1
#
_cell.length_a   1.000
_cell.length_b   1.000
_cell.length_c   1.000
_cell.angle_alpha   90.00
_cell.angle_beta   90.00
_cell.angle_gamma   90.00
#
_symmetry.space_group_name_H-M   'P 1'
#
loop_
_entity.id
_entity.type
_entity.pdbx_description
1 polymer ?
#
loop_
_entity_poly.entity_id
_entity_poly.type
_entity_poly.pdbx_seq_one_letter_code
_entity_poly.pdbx_strand_id
1 'polypeptide(L)'
;MVSDLNRSFSDRMQRDWAPVQNSSMYRLSTAQLGIWFAQQINPYASAYNIGEYIEIHGSLDPRLFEQALRTVVSETDALRLQIVNHLDVPQQVVRPALSWTMPYTDLSEEADPRAVAEAWMQADLARPVGPTGGPLFGYALFKASADRFFWYARYHHIIMDAFGTWLIARRVANIYTQLAIGRTTNEGSFGSLAALLEQDAVYRASNQFALDRQFWADYLDGCPEPASLAGHPSLGESRGFLRNTAHLPNRSMDRLRSAAHRTGTTVAQIISAATAVFLHRLTSSNDLAVGLPVAARNGVSRFTPGMVSNVLPLRVSVRPNMTMSEVVGQTSWQMRRVLKHQQYQIADLRRDGGIANGRMPFGLSLNIMAFDYSFKFAGNNIIAHNLSLGPVEDFSIAIYHRSDDVPVRIDLDANPARYSAVDLANYQQRFLKLLIASADPDVSIGRLELLSGEERRTLLQDWNATARALEPQTVAQLFAAQAAQTPDAVAVVFEQEALSYAQLEARANQLAQHLRTLGVGAEAVVGLCLERSLEMVVGLIGILKAGGAYLPLDPSYPAERLSFMLADAGAAVLITHSALRDRLGGHAARVVELDSEAAAIAAQPSSAPASAVRPQNLAYVIYTSGSTG
;
A
#
# COMPACT_ATOMS: atom_id res chain seq x y z
N MET A 1 -4.52 1.89 30.27
CA MET A 1 -4.09 3.27 30.61
C MET A 1 -4.60 4.32 29.61
N VAL A 2 -4.19 4.32 28.33
CA VAL A 2 -4.76 5.23 27.29
C VAL A 2 -6.24 4.90 26.99
N SER A 3 -6.61 3.62 27.04
CA SER A 3 -8.01 3.16 26.91
C SER A 3 -8.92 3.61 28.05
N ASP A 4 -8.38 3.70 29.26
CA ASP A 4 -9.15 3.97 30.48
C ASP A 4 -9.38 5.48 30.71
N LEU A 5 -8.42 6.30 30.27
CA LEU A 5 -8.58 7.76 30.18
C LEU A 5 -9.65 8.15 29.14
N ASN A 6 -9.70 7.46 27.99
CA ASN A 6 -10.73 7.69 26.97
C ASN A 6 -12.15 7.27 27.42
N ARG A 7 -12.28 6.17 28.19
CA ARG A 7 -13.59 5.72 28.72
C ARG A 7 -14.11 6.66 29.83
N SER A 8 -13.26 7.01 30.79
CA SER A 8 -13.61 7.87 31.94
C SER A 8 -14.01 9.30 31.53
N PHE A 9 -13.52 9.78 30.38
CA PHE A 9 -13.83 11.11 29.85
C PHE A 9 -15.05 11.11 28.92
N SER A 10 -15.28 10.05 28.14
CA SER A 10 -16.50 9.88 27.31
C SER A 10 -17.78 9.84 28.15
N ASP A 11 -17.77 9.20 29.33
CA ASP A 11 -18.94 9.17 30.22
C ASP A 11 -19.24 10.56 30.83
N ARG A 12 -18.24 11.44 30.91
CA ARG A 12 -18.42 12.85 31.30
C ARG A 12 -18.93 13.74 30.16
N MET A 13 -18.64 13.40 28.90
CA MET A 13 -19.20 14.08 27.72
C MET A 13 -20.72 13.89 27.57
N GLN A 14 -21.29 12.82 28.13
CA GLN A 14 -22.70 12.49 27.93
C GLN A 14 -23.70 13.32 28.77
N ARG A 15 -23.26 14.00 29.84
CA ARG A 15 -24.20 14.62 30.78
C ARG A 15 -24.57 16.09 30.52
N ASP A 16 -23.83 16.83 29.70
CA ASP A 16 -24.11 18.27 29.49
C ASP A 16 -23.92 18.74 28.02
N TRP A 17 -24.82 18.32 27.13
CA TRP A 17 -24.96 18.85 25.76
C TRP A 17 -25.85 20.12 25.68
N ALA A 18 -26.04 20.85 26.79
CA ALA A 18 -26.73 22.14 26.70
C ALA A 18 -25.80 23.19 26.03
N PRO A 19 -26.30 23.98 25.05
CA PRO A 19 -25.51 25.04 24.44
C PRO A 19 -25.26 26.15 25.47
N VAL A 20 -24.00 26.31 25.91
CA VAL A 20 -23.58 27.54 26.59
C VAL A 20 -23.29 28.57 25.50
N GLN A 21 -24.31 29.32 25.12
CA GLN A 21 -24.16 30.56 24.34
C GLN A 21 -23.56 31.64 25.26
N ASN A 22 -22.23 31.72 25.32
CA ASN A 22 -21.58 32.99 25.58
C ASN A 22 -21.12 33.51 24.22
N SER A 23 -21.55 34.71 23.84
CA SER A 23 -21.64 35.26 22.46
C SER A 23 -20.32 35.41 21.67
N SER A 24 -19.23 34.76 22.09
CA SER A 24 -17.91 34.86 21.48
C SER A 24 -17.07 33.58 21.49
N MET A 25 -17.55 32.44 22.01
CA MET A 25 -16.77 31.19 22.05
C MET A 25 -17.60 29.99 21.59
N TYR A 26 -17.05 29.20 20.67
CA TYR A 26 -17.70 28.01 20.13
C TYR A 26 -16.89 26.74 20.43
N ARG A 27 -17.56 25.58 20.55
CA ARG A 27 -16.85 24.29 20.60
C ARG A 27 -16.27 23.96 19.22
N LEU A 28 -15.18 23.20 19.20
CA LEU A 28 -14.65 22.63 17.96
C LEU A 28 -15.64 21.62 17.37
N SER A 29 -15.76 21.58 16.04
CA SER A 29 -16.45 20.49 15.37
C SER A 29 -15.70 19.17 15.54
N THR A 30 -16.35 18.04 15.30
CA THR A 30 -15.72 16.72 15.40
C THR A 30 -14.51 16.58 14.46
N ALA A 31 -14.56 17.16 13.27
CA ALA A 31 -13.42 17.17 12.34
C ALA A 31 -12.24 17.97 12.91
N GLN A 32 -12.51 19.13 13.52
CA GLN A 32 -11.49 19.96 14.15
C GLN A 32 -10.89 19.30 15.40
N LEU A 33 -11.71 18.60 16.20
CA LEU A 33 -11.24 17.84 17.37
C LEU A 33 -10.25 16.74 16.98
N GLY A 34 -10.51 16.02 15.88
CA GLY A 34 -9.58 15.01 15.38
C GLY A 34 -8.20 15.58 15.05
N ILE A 35 -8.17 16.73 14.36
CA ILE A 35 -6.92 17.46 14.05
C ILE A 35 -6.26 17.97 15.34
N TRP A 36 -7.04 18.55 16.25
CA TRP A 36 -6.52 19.04 17.52
C TRP A 36 -5.80 17.93 18.30
N PHE A 37 -6.43 16.78 18.50
CA PHE A 37 -5.80 15.67 19.23
C PHE A 37 -4.55 15.13 18.54
N ALA A 38 -4.56 15.02 17.21
CA ALA A 38 -3.38 14.61 16.46
C ALA A 38 -2.21 15.60 16.64
N GLN A 39 -2.50 16.91 16.62
CA GLN A 39 -1.49 17.94 16.89
C GLN A 39 -1.00 17.92 18.35
N GLN A 40 -1.82 17.54 19.33
CA GLN A 40 -1.37 17.42 20.73
C GLN A 40 -0.37 16.27 20.93
N ILE A 41 -0.48 15.20 20.13
CA ILE A 41 0.48 14.08 20.16
C ILE A 41 1.85 14.55 19.64
N ASN A 42 1.88 15.36 18.59
CA ASN A 42 3.11 15.92 18.03
C ASN A 42 2.99 17.44 17.79
N PRO A 43 3.19 18.27 18.84
CA PRO A 43 2.96 19.72 18.77
C PRO A 43 3.83 20.46 17.75
N TYR A 44 4.98 19.90 17.40
CA TYR A 44 5.94 20.50 16.47
C TYR A 44 5.77 19.98 15.03
N ALA A 45 4.81 19.11 14.76
CA ALA A 45 4.51 18.67 13.40
C ALA A 45 3.94 19.84 12.58
N SER A 46 4.52 20.05 11.40
CA SER A 46 3.99 20.96 10.38
C SER A 46 3.01 20.26 9.43
N ALA A 47 2.69 18.98 9.68
CA ALA A 47 1.89 18.15 8.77
C ALA A 47 0.47 18.70 8.51
N TYR A 48 -0.06 19.53 9.41
CA TYR A 48 -1.36 20.20 9.24
C TYR A 48 -1.27 21.60 8.61
N ASN A 49 -0.08 22.05 8.21
CA ASN A 49 0.06 23.18 7.32
C ASN A 49 -0.27 22.74 5.89
N ILE A 50 -1.40 23.21 5.39
CA ILE A 50 -1.82 23.01 4.01
C ILE A 50 -1.38 24.23 3.20
N GLY A 51 -0.89 24.01 1.99
CA GLY A 51 -0.38 25.09 1.15
C GLY A 51 -0.65 24.91 -0.33
N GLU A 52 -0.95 26.03 -0.97
CA GLU A 52 -0.99 26.16 -2.42
C GLU A 52 -0.45 27.52 -2.84
N TYR A 53 -0.08 27.65 -4.11
CA TYR A 53 0.13 28.95 -4.72
C TYR A 53 -0.60 29.07 -6.05
N ILE A 54 -1.05 30.28 -6.35
CA ILE A 54 -1.69 30.63 -7.61
C ILE A 54 -0.69 31.45 -8.43
N GLU A 55 -0.34 30.92 -9.58
CA GLU A 55 0.40 31.64 -10.61
C GLU A 55 -0.58 32.48 -11.43
N ILE A 56 -0.34 33.78 -11.49
CA ILE A 56 -1.17 34.75 -12.21
C ILE A 56 -0.38 35.22 -13.44
N HIS A 57 -0.96 35.02 -14.62
CA HIS A 57 -0.37 35.36 -15.92
C HIS A 57 -0.93 36.70 -16.41
N GLY A 58 -0.20 37.77 -16.13
CA GLY A 58 -0.47 39.14 -16.53
C GLY A 58 -0.04 40.15 -15.46
N SER A 59 -0.23 41.44 -15.74
CA SER A 59 0.12 42.50 -14.80
C SER A 59 -0.82 42.52 -13.59
N LEU A 60 -0.25 42.70 -12.40
CA LEU A 60 -0.99 42.79 -11.15
C LEU A 60 -0.55 44.05 -10.39
N ASP A 61 -1.49 44.85 -9.87
CA ASP A 61 -1.16 45.91 -8.91
C ASP A 61 -1.10 45.31 -7.49
N PRO A 62 0.09 45.22 -6.86
CA PRO A 62 0.24 44.60 -5.55
C PRO A 62 -0.57 45.31 -4.45
N ARG A 63 -0.80 46.62 -4.57
CA ARG A 63 -1.55 47.41 -3.57
C ARG A 63 -3.04 47.10 -3.63
N LEU A 64 -3.61 47.07 -4.83
CA LEU A 64 -5.02 46.68 -5.01
C LEU A 64 -5.24 45.22 -4.65
N PHE A 65 -4.27 44.35 -4.94
CA PHE A 65 -4.31 42.95 -4.55
C PHE A 65 -4.31 42.79 -3.03
N GLU A 66 -3.40 43.47 -2.31
CA GLU A 66 -3.37 43.44 -0.85
C GLU A 66 -4.67 43.98 -0.25
N GLN A 67 -5.22 45.06 -0.81
CA GLN A 67 -6.52 45.61 -0.39
C GLN A 67 -7.64 44.57 -0.54
N ALA A 68 -7.74 43.91 -1.71
CA ALA A 68 -8.72 42.86 -1.95
C ALA A 68 -8.56 41.71 -0.95
N LEU A 69 -7.34 41.23 -0.73
CA LEU A 69 -7.06 40.16 0.21
C LEU A 69 -7.45 40.55 1.64
N ARG A 70 -7.12 41.77 2.07
CA ARG A 70 -7.49 42.28 3.41
C ARG A 70 -9.00 42.35 3.60
N THR A 71 -9.75 42.78 2.58
CA THR A 71 -11.22 42.73 2.63
C THR A 71 -11.72 41.30 2.82
N VAL A 72 -11.21 40.33 2.04
CA VAL A 72 -11.64 38.93 2.14
C VAL A 72 -11.30 38.32 3.51
N VAL A 73 -10.10 38.57 4.03
CA VAL A 73 -9.70 38.11 5.36
C VAL A 73 -10.63 38.69 6.44
N SER A 74 -11.03 39.95 6.32
CA SER A 74 -11.93 40.59 7.28
C SER A 74 -13.36 40.00 7.28
N GLU A 75 -13.89 39.60 6.13
CA GLU A 75 -15.23 38.99 6.03
C GLU A 75 -15.24 37.47 6.27
N THR A 76 -14.07 36.82 6.38
CA THR A 76 -13.97 35.36 6.54
C THR A 76 -13.77 34.96 8.01
N ASP A 77 -14.81 34.45 8.67
CA ASP A 77 -14.73 34.00 10.07
C ASP A 77 -13.59 32.99 10.30
N ALA A 78 -13.43 32.01 9.42
CA ALA A 78 -12.43 30.95 9.54
C ALA A 78 -10.98 31.47 9.58
N LEU A 79 -10.66 32.53 8.84
CA LEU A 79 -9.33 33.16 8.87
C LEU A 79 -9.13 34.02 10.11
N ARG A 80 -10.21 34.33 10.84
CA ARG A 80 -10.19 35.09 12.09
C ARG A 80 -10.27 34.21 13.34
N LEU A 81 -10.17 32.89 13.18
CA LEU A 81 -10.24 31.95 14.29
C LEU A 81 -8.94 31.88 15.09
N GLN A 82 -9.11 31.78 16.40
CA GLN A 82 -8.09 31.31 17.33
C GLN A 82 -8.64 30.13 18.12
N ILE A 83 -7.82 29.11 18.32
CA ILE A 83 -8.15 28.02 19.24
C ILE A 83 -7.63 28.40 20.62
N VAL A 84 -8.50 28.33 21.62
CA VAL A 84 -8.21 28.66 23.02
C VAL A 84 -8.55 27.47 23.89
N ASN A 85 -7.76 27.25 24.94
CA ASN A 85 -8.12 26.29 25.98
C ASN A 85 -8.93 27.02 27.05
N HIS A 86 -10.17 26.58 27.27
CA HIS A 86 -11.03 27.08 28.34
C HIS A 86 -11.51 25.90 29.18
N LEU A 87 -11.17 25.89 30.48
CA LEU A 87 -11.50 24.81 31.42
C LEU A 87 -11.08 23.41 30.90
N ASP A 88 -9.85 23.30 30.38
CA ASP A 88 -9.29 22.08 29.79
C ASP A 88 -10.04 21.53 28.56
N VAL A 89 -10.89 22.34 27.94
CA VAL A 89 -11.59 22.01 26.68
C VAL A 89 -11.16 22.97 25.58
N PRO A 90 -10.75 22.48 24.39
CA PRO A 90 -10.46 23.35 23.26
C PRO A 90 -11.74 24.00 22.74
N GLN A 91 -11.68 25.31 22.55
CA GLN A 91 -12.73 26.15 22.00
C GLN A 91 -12.17 27.01 20.86
N GLN A 92 -13.04 27.51 19.99
CA GLN A 92 -12.68 28.41 18.89
C GLN A 92 -13.37 29.76 19.04
N VAL A 93 -12.61 30.83 18.83
CA VAL A 93 -13.05 32.21 18.99
C VAL A 93 -12.81 32.96 17.70
N VAL A 94 -13.85 33.62 17.19
CA VAL A 94 -13.75 34.53 16.05
C VAL A 94 -13.28 35.89 16.56
N ARG A 95 -12.09 36.33 16.14
CA ARG A 95 -11.55 37.65 16.51
C ARG A 95 -12.06 38.73 15.54
N PRO A 96 -12.38 39.95 16.01
CA PRO A 96 -12.75 41.05 15.11
C PRO A 96 -11.61 41.47 14.18
N ALA A 97 -10.37 41.43 14.67
CA ALA A 97 -9.17 41.75 13.90
C ALA A 97 -8.00 40.84 14.32
N LEU A 98 -7.16 40.49 13.35
CA LEU A 98 -5.87 39.84 13.56
C LEU A 98 -4.79 40.67 12.87
N SER A 99 -3.64 40.82 13.51
CA SER A 99 -2.48 41.44 12.87
C SER A 99 -1.76 40.39 12.03
N TRP A 100 -1.61 40.67 10.74
CA TRP A 100 -0.91 39.82 9.78
C TRP A 100 -0.36 40.66 8.63
N THR A 101 0.68 40.13 7.99
CA THR A 101 1.40 40.76 6.88
C THR A 101 1.34 39.87 5.64
N MET A 102 1.35 40.49 4.46
CA MET A 102 1.60 39.81 3.19
C MET A 102 2.95 40.29 2.67
N PRO A 103 4.04 39.52 2.83
CA PRO A 103 5.32 39.87 2.22
C PRO A 103 5.14 39.99 0.71
N TYR A 104 5.66 41.08 0.15
CA TYR A 104 5.79 41.29 -1.29
C TYR A 104 7.28 41.28 -1.64
N THR A 105 7.70 40.35 -2.49
CA THR A 105 9.10 40.22 -2.90
C THR A 105 9.19 40.29 -4.42
N ASP A 106 10.04 41.18 -4.93
CA ASP A 106 10.38 41.21 -6.35
C ASP A 106 11.52 40.22 -6.62
N LEU A 107 11.21 39.18 -7.39
CA LEU A 107 12.15 38.15 -7.82
C LEU A 107 12.47 38.28 -9.31
N SER A 108 12.10 39.38 -9.96
CA SER A 108 12.27 39.52 -11.42
C SER A 108 13.71 39.61 -11.89
N GLU A 109 14.67 39.83 -10.98
CA GLU A 109 16.11 39.79 -11.24
C GLU A 109 16.74 38.41 -10.96
N GLU A 110 15.98 37.46 -10.39
CA GLU A 110 16.46 36.10 -10.13
C GLU A 110 16.55 35.29 -11.43
N ALA A 111 17.54 34.41 -11.52
CA ALA A 111 17.71 33.54 -12.70
C ALA A 111 16.54 32.55 -12.86
N ASP A 112 16.00 32.05 -11.74
CA ASP A 112 14.78 31.24 -11.69
C ASP A 112 13.86 31.74 -10.55
N PRO A 113 13.00 32.72 -10.84
CA PRO A 113 12.09 33.29 -9.84
C PRO A 113 11.14 32.25 -9.24
N ARG A 114 10.77 31.20 -9.99
CA ARG A 114 9.87 30.15 -9.49
C ARG A 114 10.59 29.29 -8.44
N ALA A 115 11.80 28.82 -8.74
CA ALA A 115 12.56 28.00 -7.81
C ALA A 115 12.81 28.72 -6.48
N VAL A 116 13.15 30.01 -6.52
CA VAL A 116 13.35 30.84 -5.32
C VAL A 116 12.05 30.99 -4.52
N ALA A 117 10.94 31.28 -5.20
CA ALA A 117 9.63 31.39 -4.55
C ALA A 117 9.19 30.06 -3.91
N GLU A 118 9.31 28.95 -4.63
CA GLU A 118 8.94 27.63 -4.12
C GLU A 118 9.81 27.21 -2.93
N ALA A 119 11.12 27.50 -2.94
CA ALA A 119 12.00 27.26 -1.79
C ALA A 119 11.55 28.03 -0.54
N TRP A 120 11.15 29.30 -0.70
CA TRP A 120 10.58 30.09 0.39
C TRP A 120 9.27 29.50 0.90
N MET A 121 8.37 29.10 -0.01
CA MET A 121 7.07 28.53 0.34
C MET A 121 7.21 27.20 1.10
N GLN A 122 8.17 26.36 0.71
CA GLN A 122 8.48 25.11 1.42
C GLN A 122 9.06 25.38 2.82
N ALA A 123 9.91 26.39 2.96
CA ALA A 123 10.43 26.80 4.27
C ALA A 123 9.31 27.29 5.20
N ASP A 124 8.35 28.09 4.70
CA ASP A 124 7.20 28.52 5.51
C ASP A 124 6.24 27.36 5.84
N LEU A 125 6.03 26.42 4.91
CA LEU A 125 5.24 25.21 5.18
C LEU A 125 5.87 24.32 6.24
N ALA A 126 7.20 24.19 6.26
CA ALA A 126 7.92 23.39 7.23
C ALA A 126 7.91 23.99 8.65
N ARG A 127 7.60 25.29 8.79
CA ARG A 127 7.55 25.96 10.09
C ARG A 127 6.35 25.45 10.91
N PRO A 128 6.55 24.93 12.13
CA PRO A 128 5.44 24.53 12.99
C PRO A 128 4.52 25.72 13.30
N VAL A 129 3.22 25.56 13.07
CA VAL A 129 2.21 26.55 13.46
C VAL A 129 1.30 25.91 14.48
N GLY A 130 1.48 26.29 15.74
CA GLY A 130 0.64 25.80 16.83
C GLY A 130 -0.79 26.33 16.73
N PRO A 131 -1.82 25.53 17.06
CA PRO A 131 -3.22 25.93 16.91
C PRO A 131 -3.65 27.06 17.87
N THR A 132 -2.87 27.34 18.91
CA THR A 132 -3.16 28.34 19.95
C THR A 132 -2.37 29.64 19.81
N GLY A 133 -1.51 29.79 18.78
CA GLY A 133 -0.62 30.94 18.62
C GLY A 133 -0.77 31.66 17.28
N GLY A 134 -0.78 33.00 17.30
CA GLY A 134 -0.76 33.86 16.10
C GLY A 134 -1.92 33.63 15.10
N PRO A 135 -1.82 34.19 13.89
CA PRO A 135 -2.70 33.85 12.77
C PRO A 135 -2.45 32.41 12.29
N LEU A 136 -3.52 31.63 12.12
CA LEU A 136 -3.47 30.25 11.63
C LEU A 136 -3.38 30.14 10.09
N PHE A 137 -2.97 31.22 9.44
CA PHE A 137 -2.79 31.32 7.99
C PHE A 137 -1.59 32.23 7.67
N GLY A 138 -1.12 32.17 6.43
CA GLY A 138 -0.06 33.03 5.90
C GLY A 138 -0.23 33.24 4.40
N TYR A 139 0.12 34.44 3.94
CA TYR A 139 0.10 34.81 2.53
C TYR A 139 1.42 35.47 2.14
N ALA A 140 1.84 35.29 0.90
CA ALA A 140 2.94 36.05 0.29
C ALA A 140 2.67 36.27 -1.20
N LEU A 141 3.21 37.35 -1.74
CA LEU A 141 3.13 37.69 -3.16
C LEU A 141 4.53 37.85 -3.72
N PHE A 142 4.86 37.08 -4.75
CA PHE A 142 6.14 37.15 -5.46
C PHE A 142 5.91 37.70 -6.86
N LYS A 143 6.68 38.71 -7.26
CA LYS A 143 6.71 39.18 -8.64
C LYS A 143 7.83 38.42 -9.37
N ALA A 144 7.47 37.59 -10.33
CA ALA A 144 8.43 36.83 -11.15
C ALA A 144 8.86 37.60 -12.40
N SER A 145 7.96 38.42 -12.95
CA SER A 145 8.21 39.35 -14.06
C SER A 145 7.15 40.45 -14.05
N ALA A 146 7.16 41.37 -15.02
CA ALA A 146 6.12 42.39 -15.15
C ALA A 146 4.71 41.80 -15.39
N ASP A 147 4.64 40.60 -15.94
CA ASP A 147 3.44 39.88 -16.39
C ASP A 147 3.26 38.53 -15.69
N ARG A 148 3.92 38.30 -14.55
CA ARG A 148 3.82 37.02 -13.83
C ARG A 148 4.02 37.18 -12.33
N PHE A 149 3.07 36.65 -11.56
CA PHE A 149 3.08 36.71 -10.10
C PHE A 149 2.76 35.35 -9.50
N PHE A 150 3.32 35.06 -8.32
CA PHE A 150 2.95 33.89 -7.51
C PHE A 150 2.31 34.36 -6.21
N TRP A 151 1.03 34.05 -6.03
CA TRP A 151 0.31 34.28 -4.77
C TRP A 151 0.31 32.99 -3.94
N TYR A 152 1.08 32.97 -2.87
CA TYR A 152 1.14 31.88 -1.92
C TYR A 152 0.08 32.01 -0.83
N ALA A 153 -0.54 30.88 -0.48
CA ALA A 153 -1.48 30.75 0.63
C ALA A 153 -1.18 29.48 1.45
N ARG A 154 -0.97 29.67 2.75
CA ARG A 154 -0.91 28.59 3.75
C ARG A 154 -2.00 28.77 4.79
N TYR A 155 -2.56 27.67 5.26
CA TYR A 155 -3.48 27.65 6.39
C TYR A 155 -3.27 26.40 7.24
N HIS A 156 -3.56 26.50 8.53
CA HIS A 156 -3.65 25.33 9.39
C HIS A 156 -4.96 24.60 9.12
N HIS A 157 -4.91 23.29 8.89
CA HIS A 157 -6.06 22.50 8.44
C HIS A 157 -7.25 22.53 9.43
N ILE A 158 -6.99 22.85 10.71
CA ILE A 158 -8.03 23.00 11.74
C ILE A 158 -9.04 24.13 11.45
N ILE A 159 -8.65 25.18 10.71
CA ILE A 159 -9.54 26.30 10.42
C ILE A 159 -10.19 26.20 9.04
N MET A 160 -9.61 25.43 8.12
CA MET A 160 -9.95 25.52 6.70
C MET A 160 -9.64 24.20 5.99
N ASP A 161 -10.41 23.90 4.94
CA ASP A 161 -10.13 22.85 3.97
C ASP A 161 -9.86 23.44 2.57
N ALA A 162 -9.48 22.59 1.61
CA ALA A 162 -9.12 23.04 0.26
C ALA A 162 -10.28 23.73 -0.48
N PHE A 163 -11.54 23.35 -0.22
CA PHE A 163 -12.69 24.01 -0.83
C PHE A 163 -12.86 25.43 -0.27
N GLY A 164 -12.66 25.62 1.03
CA GLY A 164 -12.69 26.93 1.66
C GLY A 164 -11.62 27.88 1.10
N THR A 165 -10.40 27.38 0.88
CA THR A 165 -9.32 28.15 0.26
C THR A 165 -9.63 28.50 -1.20
N TRP A 166 -10.22 27.59 -1.97
CA TRP A 166 -10.72 27.88 -3.32
C TRP A 166 -11.80 28.99 -3.33
N LEU A 167 -12.74 28.97 -2.39
CA LEU A 167 -13.74 30.04 -2.23
C LEU A 167 -13.08 31.40 -1.98
N ILE A 168 -12.09 31.44 -1.08
CA ILE A 168 -11.31 32.63 -0.77
C ILE A 168 -10.60 33.14 -2.03
N ALA A 169 -9.90 32.27 -2.77
CA ALA A 169 -9.18 32.65 -3.98
C ALA A 169 -10.09 33.28 -5.04
N ARG A 170 -11.25 32.68 -5.29
CA ARG A 170 -12.26 33.20 -6.20
C ARG A 170 -12.79 34.56 -5.74
N ARG A 171 -13.00 34.75 -4.44
CA ARG A 171 -13.49 36.01 -3.85
C ARG A 171 -12.45 37.12 -3.95
N VAL A 172 -11.18 36.83 -3.67
CA VAL A 172 -10.07 37.80 -3.83
C VAL A 172 -9.96 38.23 -5.28
N ALA A 173 -10.03 37.30 -6.24
CA ALA A 173 -10.01 37.60 -7.66
C ALA A 173 -11.16 38.52 -8.10
N ASN A 174 -12.37 38.29 -7.57
CA ASN A 174 -13.53 39.13 -7.83
C ASN A 174 -13.34 40.56 -7.31
N ILE A 175 -12.97 40.73 -6.04
CA ILE A 175 -12.77 42.06 -5.42
C ILE A 175 -11.62 42.79 -6.11
N TYR A 176 -10.50 42.12 -6.35
CA TYR A 176 -9.38 42.70 -7.09
C TYR A 176 -9.81 43.22 -8.47
N THR A 177 -10.59 42.42 -9.21
CA THR A 177 -11.08 42.80 -10.54
C THR A 177 -11.97 44.05 -10.50
N GLN A 178 -12.80 44.20 -9.47
CA GLN A 178 -13.61 45.42 -9.29
C GLN A 178 -12.75 46.63 -8.93
N LEU A 179 -11.80 46.47 -8.01
CA LEU A 179 -10.88 47.54 -7.61
C LEU A 179 -10.04 48.02 -8.80
N ALA A 180 -9.58 47.11 -9.65
CA ALA A 180 -8.79 47.42 -10.85
C ALA A 180 -9.54 48.30 -11.87
N ILE A 181 -10.87 48.29 -11.86
CA ILE A 181 -11.72 49.14 -12.71
C ILE A 181 -12.34 50.31 -11.93
N GLY A 182 -11.83 50.62 -10.73
CA GLY A 182 -12.28 51.74 -9.90
C GLY A 182 -13.64 51.53 -9.23
N ARG A 183 -14.06 50.27 -9.00
CA ARG A 183 -15.34 49.92 -8.36
C ARG A 183 -15.12 49.16 -7.06
N THR A 184 -16.09 49.22 -6.16
CA THR A 184 -16.17 48.38 -4.96
C THR A 184 -17.36 47.43 -5.08
N THR A 185 -17.27 46.25 -4.48
CA THR A 185 -18.40 45.30 -4.42
C THR A 185 -18.61 44.78 -3.00
N ASN A 186 -19.87 44.72 -2.59
CA ASN A 186 -20.32 44.08 -1.36
C ASN A 186 -21.19 42.84 -1.65
N GLU A 187 -21.38 42.49 -2.93
CA GLU A 187 -22.18 41.31 -3.30
C GLU A 187 -21.45 40.03 -2.90
N GLY A 188 -22.09 39.15 -2.13
CA GLY A 188 -21.61 37.79 -1.86
C GLY A 188 -20.57 37.66 -0.74
N SER A 189 -20.87 38.18 0.46
CA SER A 189 -20.12 37.82 1.67
C SER A 189 -20.25 36.33 1.98
N PHE A 190 -19.25 35.76 2.63
CA PHE A 190 -19.32 34.38 3.11
C PHE A 190 -20.36 34.21 4.22
N GLY A 191 -20.82 32.96 4.43
CA GLY A 191 -21.57 32.61 5.62
C GLY A 191 -20.72 32.69 6.89
N SER A 192 -21.34 32.50 8.06
CA SER A 192 -20.67 32.58 9.36
C SER A 192 -20.29 31.20 9.91
N LEU A 193 -19.28 31.17 10.79
CA LEU A 193 -18.95 29.97 11.56
C LEU A 193 -20.14 29.50 12.40
N ALA A 194 -20.89 30.45 12.98
CA ALA A 194 -22.08 30.13 13.77
C ALA A 194 -23.10 29.30 12.98
N ALA A 195 -23.36 29.68 11.72
CA ALA A 195 -24.28 28.95 10.85
C ALA A 195 -23.74 27.55 10.46
N LEU A 196 -22.42 27.41 10.25
CA LEU A 196 -21.81 26.09 10.04
C LEU A 196 -22.00 25.16 11.24
N LEU A 197 -21.75 25.67 12.44
CA LEU A 197 -21.88 24.88 13.68
C LEU A 197 -23.35 24.55 14.00
N GLU A 198 -24.27 25.48 13.72
CA GLU A 198 -25.71 25.22 13.81
C GLU A 198 -26.13 24.11 12.84
N GLN A 199 -25.66 24.15 11.60
CA GLN A 199 -25.95 23.09 10.61
C GLN A 199 -25.44 21.72 11.08
N ASP A 200 -24.21 21.63 11.63
CA ASP A 200 -23.67 20.38 12.18
C ASP A 200 -24.48 19.90 13.39
N ALA A 201 -24.87 20.82 14.30
CA ALA A 201 -25.68 20.48 15.47
C ALA A 201 -27.07 19.94 15.07
N VAL A 202 -27.72 20.58 14.10
CA VAL A 202 -29.01 20.12 13.54
C VAL A 202 -28.87 18.74 12.90
N TYR A 203 -27.82 18.52 12.11
CA TYR A 203 -27.55 17.20 11.53
C TYR A 203 -27.36 16.13 12.62
N ARG A 204 -26.52 16.39 13.62
CA ARG A 204 -26.27 15.44 14.73
C ARG A 204 -27.51 15.08 15.54
N ALA A 205 -28.45 16.02 15.70
CA ALA A 205 -29.71 15.80 16.38
C ALA A 205 -30.78 15.12 15.50
N SER A 206 -30.50 14.88 14.22
CA SER A 206 -31.47 14.37 13.26
C SER A 206 -31.52 12.84 13.18
N ASN A 207 -32.64 12.30 12.70
CA ASN A 207 -32.76 10.88 12.34
C ASN A 207 -31.74 10.47 11.25
N GLN A 208 -31.33 11.40 10.38
CA GLN A 208 -30.35 11.11 9.33
C GLN A 208 -28.99 10.73 9.91
N PHE A 209 -28.56 11.35 11.02
CA PHE A 209 -27.31 10.99 11.69
C PHE A 209 -27.34 9.53 12.20
N ALA A 210 -28.46 9.10 12.78
CA ALA A 210 -28.63 7.71 13.21
C ALA A 210 -28.64 6.72 12.04
N LEU A 211 -29.29 7.08 10.92
CA LEU A 211 -29.28 6.29 9.69
C LEU A 211 -27.89 6.19 9.07
N ASP A 212 -27.14 7.28 9.02
CA ASP A 212 -25.77 7.30 8.52
C ASP A 212 -24.84 6.46 9.39
N ARG A 213 -24.99 6.56 10.73
CA ARG A 213 -24.26 5.72 11.69
C ARG A 213 -24.50 4.24 11.43
N GLN A 214 -25.76 3.82 11.30
CA GLN A 214 -26.11 2.43 11.03
C GLN A 214 -25.56 1.97 9.67
N PHE A 215 -25.73 2.80 8.63
CA PHE A 215 -25.18 2.50 7.31
C PHE A 215 -23.68 2.23 7.36
N TRP A 216 -22.90 3.07 8.06
CA TRP A 216 -21.45 2.91 8.14
C TRP A 216 -21.04 1.68 8.96
N ALA A 217 -21.78 1.36 10.01
CA ALA A 217 -21.58 0.12 10.77
C ALA A 217 -21.77 -1.11 9.88
N ASP A 218 -22.86 -1.17 9.12
CA ASP A 218 -23.16 -2.29 8.22
C ASP A 218 -22.20 -2.34 7.01
N TYR A 219 -21.81 -1.18 6.48
CA TYR A 219 -20.95 -1.08 5.31
C TYR A 219 -19.52 -1.60 5.57
N LEU A 220 -19.02 -1.35 6.77
CA LEU A 220 -17.68 -1.72 7.21
C LEU A 220 -17.64 -3.02 8.00
N ASP A 221 -18.78 -3.67 8.21
CA ASP A 221 -18.80 -4.99 8.82
C ASP A 221 -17.98 -5.99 7.99
N GLY A 222 -17.16 -6.78 8.69
CA GLY A 222 -16.20 -7.70 8.08
C GLY A 222 -15.18 -7.05 7.13
N CYS A 223 -14.90 -5.74 7.25
CA CYS A 223 -13.84 -5.09 6.46
C CYS A 223 -12.47 -5.67 6.87
N PRO A 224 -11.63 -6.12 5.92
CA PRO A 224 -10.32 -6.69 6.24
C PRO A 224 -9.36 -5.62 6.76
N GLU A 225 -8.22 -6.07 7.30
CA GLU A 225 -7.12 -5.17 7.67
C GLU A 225 -6.71 -4.30 6.45
N PRO A 226 -6.40 -3.01 6.67
CA PRO A 226 -6.06 -2.10 5.58
C PRO A 226 -4.87 -2.59 4.77
N ALA A 227 -5.06 -2.72 3.44
CA ALA A 227 -3.96 -3.02 2.53
C ALA A 227 -2.95 -1.87 2.52
N SER A 228 -1.66 -2.21 2.51
CA SER A 228 -0.55 -1.27 2.45
C SER A 228 0.51 -1.74 1.47
N LEU A 229 1.09 -0.80 0.72
CA LEU A 229 2.13 -1.11 -0.27
C LEU A 229 3.48 -1.44 0.39
N ALA A 230 3.69 -1.02 1.64
CA ALA A 230 4.90 -1.31 2.42
C ALA A 230 4.99 -2.77 2.92
N GLY A 231 3.94 -3.59 2.79
CA GLY A 231 3.93 -5.01 3.18
C GLY A 231 3.91 -5.30 4.69
N HIS A 232 4.11 -4.30 5.55
CA HIS A 232 4.09 -4.46 7.02
C HIS A 232 3.27 -3.35 7.72
N PRO A 233 2.69 -3.64 8.91
CA PRO A 233 1.96 -2.64 9.71
C PRO A 233 2.84 -1.43 10.06
N SER A 234 2.26 -0.24 10.06
CA SER A 234 2.97 0.99 10.43
C SER A 234 3.49 0.91 11.88
N LEU A 235 4.75 1.30 12.08
CA LEU A 235 5.40 1.39 13.40
C LEU A 235 5.73 2.84 13.82
N GLY A 236 5.36 3.87 13.04
CA GLY A 236 5.82 5.23 13.30
C GLY A 236 4.90 6.36 12.82
N GLU A 237 5.04 7.50 13.48
CA GLU A 237 4.39 8.77 13.13
C GLU A 237 5.01 9.39 11.88
N SER A 238 4.18 9.98 11.03
CA SER A 238 4.62 10.71 9.84
C SER A 238 5.11 12.11 10.22
N ARG A 239 6.36 12.44 9.88
CA ARG A 239 6.98 13.77 10.10
C ARG A 239 7.01 14.64 8.83
N GLY A 240 6.27 14.25 7.80
CA GLY A 240 6.28 14.84 6.46
C GLY A 240 5.93 13.80 5.41
N PHE A 241 6.15 14.10 4.13
CA PHE A 241 5.90 13.14 3.05
C PHE A 241 7.02 13.20 2.01
N LEU A 242 7.31 12.07 1.38
CA LEU A 242 8.01 12.03 0.10
C LEU A 242 6.97 12.26 -1.00
N ARG A 243 7.32 13.04 -2.02
CA ARG A 243 6.47 13.23 -3.20
C ARG A 243 7.20 12.80 -4.45
N ASN A 244 6.49 12.11 -5.32
CA ASN A 244 6.89 11.93 -6.71
C ASN A 244 5.76 12.34 -7.65
N THR A 245 6.02 13.30 -8.53
CA THR A 245 5.02 13.91 -9.42
C THR A 245 5.12 13.35 -10.83
N ALA A 246 3.98 12.95 -11.39
CA ALA A 246 3.81 12.47 -12.75
C ALA A 246 2.84 13.36 -13.53
N HIS A 247 2.91 13.26 -14.84
CA HIS A 247 1.98 13.92 -15.74
C HIS A 247 1.37 12.89 -16.69
N LEU A 248 0.05 12.80 -16.67
CA LEU A 248 -0.71 11.97 -17.59
C LEU A 248 -1.00 12.80 -18.87
N PRO A 249 -0.56 12.33 -20.06
CA PRO A 249 -0.80 13.06 -21.31
C PRO A 249 -2.30 13.23 -21.61
N ASN A 250 -2.68 14.35 -22.23
CA ASN A 250 -4.07 14.66 -22.56
C ASN A 250 -4.75 13.55 -23.38
N ARG A 251 -4.04 12.96 -24.35
CA ARG A 251 -4.54 11.80 -25.12
C ARG A 251 -4.99 10.63 -24.24
N SER A 252 -4.32 10.40 -23.11
CA SER A 252 -4.68 9.31 -22.19
C SER A 252 -5.93 9.68 -21.40
N MET A 253 -6.06 10.94 -20.99
CA MET A 253 -7.28 11.46 -20.37
C MET A 253 -8.49 11.41 -21.31
N ASP A 254 -8.31 11.71 -22.58
CA ASP A 254 -9.39 11.60 -23.57
C ASP A 254 -9.87 10.15 -23.73
N ARG A 255 -8.95 9.19 -23.74
CA ARG A 255 -9.29 7.77 -23.73
C ARG A 255 -10.04 7.36 -22.46
N LEU A 256 -9.66 7.88 -21.30
CA LEU A 256 -10.39 7.67 -20.04
C LEU A 256 -11.79 8.29 -20.09
N ARG A 257 -11.96 9.47 -20.69
CA ARG A 257 -13.28 10.11 -20.89
C ARG A 257 -14.15 9.27 -21.83
N SER A 258 -13.59 8.76 -22.92
CA SER A 258 -14.32 7.85 -23.82
C SER A 258 -14.71 6.55 -23.11
N ALA A 259 -13.84 5.98 -22.27
CA ALA A 259 -14.16 4.81 -21.46
C ALA A 259 -15.28 5.11 -20.43
N ALA A 260 -15.22 6.28 -19.78
CA ALA A 260 -16.25 6.73 -18.85
C ALA A 260 -17.61 6.85 -19.55
N HIS A 261 -17.66 7.47 -20.72
CA HIS A 261 -18.86 7.55 -21.54
C HIS A 261 -19.41 6.17 -21.91
N ARG A 262 -18.55 5.25 -22.40
CA ARG A 262 -18.97 3.89 -22.80
C ARG A 262 -19.53 3.05 -21.65
N THR A 263 -19.03 3.25 -20.44
CA THR A 263 -19.44 2.51 -19.24
C THR A 263 -20.54 3.22 -18.45
N GLY A 264 -21.00 4.40 -18.88
CA GLY A 264 -21.97 5.21 -18.13
C GLY A 264 -21.44 5.70 -16.78
N THR A 265 -20.13 5.91 -16.68
CA THR A 265 -19.42 6.32 -15.45
C THR A 265 -18.68 7.64 -15.63
N THR A 266 -17.97 8.09 -14.59
CA THR A 266 -17.11 9.27 -14.64
C THR A 266 -15.63 8.88 -14.65
N VAL A 267 -14.77 9.78 -15.12
CA VAL A 267 -13.30 9.58 -15.05
C VAL A 267 -12.85 9.36 -13.60
N ALA A 268 -13.43 10.09 -12.65
CA ALA A 268 -13.22 9.88 -11.22
C ALA A 268 -13.51 8.43 -10.78
N GLN A 269 -14.58 7.82 -11.26
CA GLN A 269 -14.91 6.42 -10.94
C GLN A 269 -13.93 5.43 -11.57
N ILE A 270 -13.46 5.69 -12.79
CA ILE A 270 -12.42 4.87 -13.43
C ILE A 270 -11.10 4.94 -12.66
N ILE A 271 -10.67 6.14 -12.25
CA ILE A 271 -9.44 6.31 -11.47
C ILE A 271 -9.58 5.62 -10.10
N SER A 272 -10.72 5.76 -9.43
CA SER A 272 -10.98 5.05 -8.17
C SER A 272 -10.90 3.53 -8.35
N ALA A 273 -11.46 3.00 -9.44
CA ALA A 273 -11.37 1.58 -9.77
C ALA A 273 -9.92 1.16 -10.07
N ALA A 274 -9.20 1.96 -10.86
CA ALA A 274 -7.80 1.74 -11.19
C ALA A 274 -6.92 1.72 -9.93
N THR A 275 -7.23 2.57 -8.95
CA THR A 275 -6.52 2.62 -7.66
C THR A 275 -6.78 1.37 -6.83
N ALA A 276 -8.01 0.86 -6.79
CA ALA A 276 -8.32 -0.43 -6.16
C ALA A 276 -7.59 -1.59 -6.88
N VAL A 277 -7.60 -1.61 -8.21
CA VAL A 277 -6.85 -2.61 -8.99
C VAL A 277 -5.35 -2.52 -8.71
N PHE A 278 -4.81 -1.31 -8.58
CA PHE A 278 -3.41 -1.09 -8.26
C PHE A 278 -3.03 -1.70 -6.92
N LEU A 279 -3.82 -1.45 -5.87
CA LEU A 279 -3.64 -2.10 -4.57
C LEU A 279 -3.74 -3.62 -4.68
N HIS A 280 -4.80 -4.15 -5.32
CA HIS A 280 -5.00 -5.59 -5.50
C HIS A 280 -3.77 -6.26 -6.14
N ARG A 281 -3.25 -5.66 -7.21
CA ARG A 281 -2.13 -6.24 -7.97
C ARG A 281 -0.79 -6.17 -7.23
N LEU A 282 -0.66 -5.30 -6.22
CA LEU A 282 0.57 -5.17 -5.43
C LEU A 282 0.50 -5.87 -4.07
N THR A 283 -0.69 -6.08 -3.52
CA THR A 283 -0.88 -6.70 -2.19
C THR A 283 -1.56 -8.07 -2.23
N SER A 284 -2.05 -8.50 -3.39
CA SER A 284 -2.93 -9.68 -3.56
C SER A 284 -4.24 -9.61 -2.75
N SER A 285 -4.55 -8.45 -2.16
CA SER A 285 -5.77 -8.25 -1.38
C SER A 285 -6.98 -8.16 -2.30
N ASN A 286 -8.03 -8.87 -1.92
CA ASN A 286 -9.22 -9.10 -2.72
C ASN A 286 -10.37 -8.16 -2.35
N ASP A 287 -10.44 -7.75 -1.09
CA ASP A 287 -11.39 -6.78 -0.59
C ASP A 287 -10.58 -5.62 -0.02
N LEU A 288 -10.82 -4.43 -0.57
CA LEU A 288 -9.96 -3.27 -0.41
C LEU A 288 -10.80 -2.10 0.06
N ALA A 289 -10.23 -1.27 0.93
CA ALA A 289 -10.79 0.02 1.27
C ALA A 289 -9.78 1.12 0.91
N VAL A 290 -10.27 2.13 0.18
CA VAL A 290 -9.50 3.30 -0.23
C VAL A 290 -10.11 4.54 0.42
N GLY A 291 -9.30 5.40 1.00
CA GLY A 291 -9.76 6.67 1.56
C GLY A 291 -10.09 7.68 0.46
N LEU A 292 -11.32 8.18 0.45
CA LEU A 292 -11.80 9.12 -0.55
C LEU A 292 -12.16 10.46 0.11
N PRO A 293 -11.28 11.48 0.03
CA PRO A 293 -11.59 12.83 0.48
C PRO A 293 -12.76 13.42 -0.31
N VAL A 294 -13.69 14.05 0.41
CA VAL A 294 -14.89 14.70 -0.13
C VAL A 294 -15.09 16.05 0.53
N ALA A 295 -15.63 17.01 -0.21
CA ALA A 295 -15.92 18.32 0.36
C ALA A 295 -17.00 18.27 1.45
N ALA A 296 -17.93 17.30 1.39
CA ALA A 296 -19.04 17.13 2.34
C ALA A 296 -19.94 18.37 2.50
N ARG A 297 -20.05 19.22 1.46
CA ARG A 297 -20.75 20.50 1.53
C ARG A 297 -22.21 20.42 1.08
N ASN A 298 -23.11 20.91 1.92
CA ASN A 298 -24.52 21.18 1.63
C ASN A 298 -24.98 22.47 2.33
N GLY A 299 -26.17 22.98 1.98
CA GLY A 299 -26.75 24.14 2.67
C GLY A 299 -25.81 25.35 2.73
N VAL A 300 -25.60 25.88 3.93
CA VAL A 300 -24.76 27.06 4.20
C VAL A 300 -23.27 26.80 3.98
N SER A 301 -22.84 25.54 4.14
CA SER A 301 -21.43 25.17 3.95
C SER A 301 -20.96 25.32 2.51
N ARG A 302 -21.84 25.40 1.50
CA ARG A 302 -21.42 25.68 0.11
C ARG A 302 -20.83 27.07 -0.08
N PHE A 303 -21.12 28.00 0.83
CA PHE A 303 -20.74 29.40 0.73
C PHE A 303 -19.92 29.88 1.94
N THR A 304 -19.46 28.97 2.79
CA THR A 304 -18.78 29.31 4.04
C THR A 304 -17.40 28.64 4.10
N PRO A 305 -16.29 29.40 4.02
CA PRO A 305 -14.96 28.86 4.27
C PRO A 305 -14.86 28.30 5.70
N GLY A 306 -14.24 27.14 5.84
CA GLY A 306 -14.12 26.43 7.12
C GLY A 306 -13.68 24.98 6.92
N MET A 307 -13.32 24.30 8.01
CA MET A 307 -13.01 22.87 8.02
C MET A 307 -14.31 22.04 7.99
N VAL A 308 -14.71 21.55 6.81
CA VAL A 308 -15.96 20.80 6.59
C VAL A 308 -15.72 19.44 5.91
N SER A 309 -14.67 19.37 5.07
CA SER A 309 -14.31 18.16 4.33
C SER A 309 -14.21 16.91 5.21
N ASN A 310 -14.49 15.76 4.60
CA ASN A 310 -14.45 14.45 5.24
C ASN A 310 -13.65 13.48 4.37
N VAL A 311 -13.26 12.32 4.92
CA VAL A 311 -12.62 11.24 4.17
C VAL A 311 -13.41 9.97 4.36
N LEU A 312 -13.95 9.43 3.26
CA LEU A 312 -14.85 8.27 3.29
C LEU A 312 -14.10 6.98 2.92
N PRO A 313 -14.31 5.86 3.61
CA PRO A 313 -13.83 4.57 3.12
C PRO A 313 -14.67 4.12 1.91
N LEU A 314 -14.00 3.88 0.79
CA LEU A 314 -14.58 3.28 -0.42
C LEU A 314 -14.15 1.82 -0.50
N ARG A 315 -15.07 0.89 -0.21
CA ARG A 315 -14.81 -0.55 -0.25
C ARG A 315 -15.05 -1.11 -1.66
N VAL A 316 -14.04 -1.77 -2.24
CA VAL A 316 -14.07 -2.35 -3.58
C VAL A 316 -13.48 -3.75 -3.53
N SER A 317 -14.18 -4.71 -4.12
CA SER A 317 -13.70 -6.07 -4.29
C SER A 317 -13.07 -6.20 -5.68
N VAL A 318 -11.87 -6.78 -5.76
CA VAL A 318 -11.15 -6.99 -7.01
C VAL A 318 -10.71 -8.44 -7.08
N ARG A 319 -10.88 -9.07 -8.25
CA ARG A 319 -10.39 -10.42 -8.53
C ARG A 319 -9.63 -10.44 -9.86
N PRO A 320 -8.64 -11.33 -10.05
CA PRO A 320 -7.86 -11.38 -11.28
C PRO A 320 -8.68 -11.68 -12.55
N ASN A 321 -9.78 -12.42 -12.43
CA ASN A 321 -10.64 -12.80 -13.55
C ASN A 321 -11.66 -11.73 -13.95
N MET A 322 -11.82 -10.66 -13.16
CA MET A 322 -12.69 -9.55 -13.53
C MET A 322 -12.12 -8.76 -14.71
N THR A 323 -12.99 -8.06 -15.41
CA THR A 323 -12.68 -7.01 -16.40
C THR A 323 -12.62 -5.64 -15.72
N MET A 324 -12.00 -4.67 -16.38
CA MET A 324 -11.98 -3.29 -15.88
C MET A 324 -13.41 -2.71 -15.76
N SER A 325 -14.31 -3.02 -16.69
CA SER A 325 -15.71 -2.58 -16.69
C SER A 325 -16.47 -3.06 -15.44
N GLU A 326 -16.28 -4.32 -15.05
CA GLU A 326 -16.91 -4.88 -13.83
C GLU A 326 -16.43 -4.16 -12.57
N VAL A 327 -15.12 -3.92 -12.45
CA VAL A 327 -14.57 -3.20 -11.29
C VAL A 327 -15.02 -1.73 -11.29
N VAL A 328 -15.10 -1.08 -12.46
CA VAL A 328 -15.63 0.28 -12.61
C VAL A 328 -17.10 0.35 -12.21
N GLY A 329 -17.92 -0.60 -12.66
CA GLY A 329 -19.34 -0.69 -12.31
C GLY A 329 -19.55 -0.84 -10.80
N GLN A 330 -18.80 -1.75 -10.16
CA GLN A 330 -18.82 -1.92 -8.71
C GLN A 330 -18.39 -0.64 -7.99
N THR A 331 -17.26 -0.05 -8.40
CA THR A 331 -16.73 1.17 -7.78
C THR A 331 -17.71 2.34 -7.91
N SER A 332 -18.32 2.49 -9.07
CA SER A 332 -19.34 3.50 -9.36
C SER A 332 -20.57 3.34 -8.44
N TRP A 333 -21.04 2.11 -8.24
CA TRP A 333 -22.14 1.81 -7.32
C TRP A 333 -21.78 2.12 -5.87
N GLN A 334 -20.61 1.68 -5.42
CA GLN A 334 -20.13 1.91 -4.05
C GLN A 334 -19.95 3.40 -3.76
N MET A 335 -19.32 4.13 -4.69
CA MET A 335 -19.09 5.57 -4.56
C MET A 335 -20.41 6.33 -4.43
N ARG A 336 -21.45 5.99 -5.20
CA ARG A 336 -22.80 6.59 -5.06
C ARG A 336 -23.43 6.31 -3.70
N ARG A 337 -23.19 5.14 -3.10
CA ARG A 337 -23.73 4.82 -1.76
C ARG A 337 -23.05 5.66 -0.70
N VAL A 338 -21.73 5.63 -0.63
CA VAL A 338 -20.98 6.34 0.42
C VAL A 338 -21.17 7.86 0.37
N LEU A 339 -21.29 8.45 -0.83
CA LEU A 339 -21.52 9.89 -0.97
C LEU A 339 -22.87 10.37 -0.41
N LYS A 340 -23.88 9.51 -0.29
CA LYS A 340 -25.15 9.87 0.36
C LYS A 340 -25.00 10.07 1.87
N HIS A 341 -24.01 9.42 2.47
CA HIS A 341 -23.75 9.39 3.91
C HIS A 341 -22.48 10.19 4.27
N GLN A 342 -22.03 11.09 3.38
CA GLN A 342 -20.77 11.82 3.50
C GLN A 342 -20.70 12.82 4.67
N GLN A 343 -21.84 13.18 5.26
CA GLN A 343 -21.91 14.11 6.40
C GLN A 343 -21.44 13.46 7.71
N TYR A 344 -21.51 12.13 7.80
CA TYR A 344 -21.08 11.39 8.98
C TYR A 344 -19.55 11.34 9.02
N GLN A 345 -18.96 12.02 10.00
CA GLN A 345 -17.52 12.32 9.99
C GLN A 345 -16.68 11.07 10.24
N ILE A 346 -15.50 11.00 9.62
CA ILE A 346 -14.55 9.90 9.81
C ILE A 346 -14.15 9.72 11.29
N ALA A 347 -14.11 10.80 12.06
CA ALA A 347 -13.85 10.73 13.50
C ALA A 347 -15.02 10.11 14.29
N ASP A 348 -16.28 10.32 13.86
CA ASP A 348 -17.43 9.60 14.41
C ASP A 348 -17.36 8.11 14.03
N LEU A 349 -16.99 7.80 12.78
CA LEU A 349 -16.79 6.42 12.29
C LEU A 349 -15.70 5.67 13.06
N ARG A 350 -14.56 6.31 13.36
CA ARG A 350 -13.49 5.69 14.16
C ARG A 350 -13.90 5.38 15.60
N ARG A 351 -14.79 6.19 16.17
CA ARG A 351 -15.30 5.98 17.54
C ARG A 351 -16.35 4.88 17.57
N ASP A 352 -17.24 4.86 16.58
CA ASP A 352 -18.43 4.01 16.58
C ASP A 352 -18.18 2.66 15.86
N GLY A 353 -17.20 2.60 14.95
CA GLY A 353 -16.84 1.40 14.20
C GLY A 353 -16.08 0.41 15.08
N GLY A 354 -16.65 -0.78 15.29
CA GLY A 354 -16.06 -1.90 16.01
C GLY A 354 -14.82 -2.54 15.36
N ILE A 355 -14.11 -1.80 14.50
CA ILE A 355 -12.83 -2.20 13.91
C ILE A 355 -11.80 -2.18 15.03
N ALA A 356 -11.21 -3.34 15.31
CA ALA A 356 -10.23 -3.52 16.38
C ALA A 356 -9.18 -2.40 16.36
N ASN A 357 -9.13 -1.61 17.44
CA ASN A 357 -8.11 -0.59 17.75
C ASN A 357 -8.28 0.83 17.16
N GLY A 358 -9.44 1.22 16.60
CA GLY A 358 -9.68 2.65 16.23
C GLY A 358 -8.75 3.20 15.14
N ARG A 359 -8.20 2.30 14.32
CA ARG A 359 -7.35 2.58 13.15
C ARG A 359 -8.20 2.98 11.95
N MET A 360 -7.58 3.68 10.99
CA MET A 360 -8.23 4.01 9.73
C MET A 360 -8.54 2.72 8.95
N PRO A 361 -9.72 2.59 8.32
CA PRO A 361 -10.07 1.40 7.54
C PRO A 361 -9.33 1.28 6.20
N PHE A 362 -8.37 2.17 5.91
CA PHE A 362 -7.61 2.19 4.66
C PHE A 362 -6.17 2.66 4.90
N GLY A 363 -5.22 2.12 4.12
CA GLY A 363 -3.84 2.60 4.06
C GLY A 363 -3.64 3.65 2.97
N LEU A 364 -4.25 3.46 1.79
CA LEU A 364 -4.12 4.38 0.68
C LEU A 364 -5.31 5.35 0.60
N SER A 365 -5.04 6.64 0.41
CA SER A 365 -6.06 7.65 0.08
C SER A 365 -5.92 8.17 -1.35
N LEU A 366 -7.05 8.27 -2.07
CA LEU A 366 -7.15 8.84 -3.41
C LEU A 366 -7.90 10.18 -3.36
N ASN A 367 -7.18 11.29 -3.54
CA ASN A 367 -7.77 12.60 -3.71
C ASN A 367 -7.98 12.93 -5.19
N ILE A 368 -9.25 12.94 -5.60
CA ILE A 368 -9.72 13.28 -6.95
C ILE A 368 -10.68 14.48 -6.93
N MET A 369 -10.64 15.29 -5.87
CA MET A 369 -11.46 16.50 -5.78
C MET A 369 -11.01 17.52 -6.83
N ALA A 370 -11.94 17.92 -7.69
CA ALA A 370 -11.71 18.96 -8.69
C ALA A 370 -12.33 20.27 -8.21
N PHE A 371 -11.56 21.36 -8.33
CA PHE A 371 -12.06 22.72 -8.14
C PHE A 371 -11.85 23.51 -9.43
N ASP A 372 -12.83 24.36 -9.74
CA ASP A 372 -12.80 25.17 -10.95
C ASP A 372 -11.98 26.45 -10.72
N TYR A 373 -10.74 26.46 -11.19
CA TYR A 373 -9.83 27.62 -11.15
C TYR A 373 -9.91 28.48 -12.43
N SER A 374 -11.03 28.49 -13.15
CA SER A 374 -11.23 29.33 -14.35
C SER A 374 -11.43 30.83 -14.08
N PHE A 375 -11.52 31.24 -12.80
CA PHE A 375 -11.64 32.65 -12.43
C PHE A 375 -10.36 33.44 -12.76
N LYS A 376 -10.50 34.76 -12.91
CA LYS A 376 -9.43 35.64 -13.42
C LYS A 376 -9.18 36.83 -12.53
N PHE A 377 -7.96 37.36 -12.57
CA PHE A 377 -7.58 38.61 -11.90
C PHE A 377 -7.53 39.74 -12.92
N ALA A 378 -8.56 40.58 -12.99
CA ALA A 378 -8.68 41.67 -13.97
C ALA A 378 -8.44 41.20 -15.43
N GLY A 379 -8.94 40.01 -15.77
CA GLY A 379 -8.77 39.40 -17.11
C GLY A 379 -7.57 38.46 -17.25
N ASN A 380 -6.66 38.43 -16.27
CA ASN A 380 -5.47 37.56 -16.27
C ASN A 380 -5.82 36.13 -15.88
N ASN A 381 -5.31 35.16 -16.64
CA ASN A 381 -5.49 33.73 -16.38
C ASN A 381 -4.64 33.27 -15.19
N ILE A 382 -5.02 32.15 -14.58
CA ILE A 382 -4.28 31.58 -13.45
C ILE A 382 -3.96 30.09 -13.62
N ILE A 383 -2.97 29.63 -12.88
CA ILE A 383 -2.67 28.21 -12.67
C ILE A 383 -2.47 27.97 -11.16
N ALA A 384 -3.24 27.05 -10.59
CA ALA A 384 -3.11 26.68 -9.18
C ALA A 384 -2.17 25.48 -8.99
N HIS A 385 -1.25 25.61 -8.05
CA HIS A 385 -0.23 24.62 -7.71
C HIS A 385 -0.37 24.21 -6.24
N ASN A 386 -0.65 22.94 -5.98
CA ASN A 386 -0.70 22.42 -4.62
C ASN A 386 0.71 22.05 -4.13
N LEU A 387 0.99 22.43 -2.88
CA LEU A 387 2.26 22.17 -2.21
C LEU A 387 2.08 21.06 -1.17
N SER A 388 1.09 21.17 -0.29
CA SER A 388 0.77 20.19 0.75
C SER A 388 -0.74 20.02 0.84
N LEU A 389 -1.21 18.77 1.03
CA LEU A 389 -2.62 18.44 1.29
C LEU A 389 -2.88 18.02 2.75
N GLY A 390 -1.83 17.92 3.57
CA GLY A 390 -1.92 17.49 4.96
C GLY A 390 -1.07 16.27 5.26
N PRO A 391 -1.31 15.60 6.40
CA PRO A 391 -0.53 14.44 6.80
C PRO A 391 -0.77 13.25 5.88
N VAL A 392 0.31 12.51 5.59
CA VAL A 392 0.27 11.23 4.88
C VAL A 392 0.75 10.13 5.82
N GLU A 393 -0.18 9.34 6.34
CA GLU A 393 0.11 8.26 7.30
C GLU A 393 0.77 7.04 6.64
N ASP A 394 0.39 6.74 5.40
CA ASP A 394 0.89 5.61 4.62
C ASP A 394 1.16 6.04 3.18
N PHE A 395 0.13 6.11 2.33
CA PHE A 395 0.26 6.43 0.92
C PHE A 395 -0.93 7.27 0.44
N SER A 396 -0.68 8.26 -0.41
CA SER A 396 -1.71 9.08 -1.03
C SER A 396 -1.44 9.28 -2.51
N ILE A 397 -2.53 9.27 -3.29
CA ILE A 397 -2.52 9.64 -4.70
C ILE A 397 -3.43 10.86 -4.84
N ALA A 398 -2.89 11.98 -5.31
CA ALA A 398 -3.66 13.18 -5.60
C ALA A 398 -3.64 13.49 -7.09
N ILE A 399 -4.81 13.75 -7.67
CA ILE A 399 -4.98 13.98 -9.09
C ILE A 399 -5.51 15.37 -9.33
N TYR A 400 -4.75 16.16 -10.07
CA TYR A 400 -5.06 17.54 -10.40
C TYR A 400 -5.32 17.67 -11.89
N HIS A 401 -6.60 17.83 -12.22
CA HIS A 401 -7.04 18.17 -13.56
C HIS A 401 -7.52 19.63 -13.54
N ARG A 402 -6.73 20.52 -14.15
CA ARG A 402 -6.94 21.99 -14.10
C ARG A 402 -7.67 22.54 -15.31
N SER A 403 -7.27 22.12 -16.50
CA SER A 403 -7.85 22.52 -17.78
C SER A 403 -7.51 21.48 -18.85
N ASP A 404 -8.27 21.46 -19.94
CA ASP A 404 -8.06 20.50 -21.04
C ASP A 404 -6.71 20.67 -21.75
N ASP A 405 -6.13 21.88 -21.70
CA ASP A 405 -4.86 22.19 -22.35
C ASP A 405 -3.62 21.85 -21.51
N VAL A 406 -3.80 21.46 -20.23
CA VAL A 406 -2.69 21.17 -19.31
C VAL A 406 -2.71 19.67 -18.95
N PRO A 407 -1.57 18.96 -19.09
CA PRO A 407 -1.46 17.57 -18.66
C PRO A 407 -1.94 17.38 -17.21
N VAL A 408 -2.65 16.28 -16.96
CA VAL A 408 -3.13 15.96 -15.61
C VAL A 408 -1.95 15.64 -14.72
N ARG A 409 -1.75 16.44 -13.67
CA ARG A 409 -0.72 16.21 -12.66
C ARG A 409 -1.21 15.15 -11.67
N ILE A 410 -0.34 14.19 -11.38
CA ILE A 410 -0.59 13.11 -10.43
C ILE A 410 0.55 13.12 -9.41
N ASP A 411 0.24 13.44 -8.16
CA ASP A 411 1.21 13.41 -7.07
C ASP A 411 1.02 12.10 -6.27
N LEU A 412 2.11 11.35 -6.11
CA LEU A 412 2.17 10.22 -5.20
C LEU A 412 2.95 10.66 -3.97
N ASP A 413 2.25 10.73 -2.84
CA ASP A 413 2.82 11.11 -1.56
C ASP A 413 2.88 9.89 -0.65
N ALA A 414 3.96 9.74 0.11
CA ALA A 414 4.10 8.62 1.02
C ALA A 414 4.86 8.96 2.29
N ASN A 415 4.59 8.17 3.32
CA ASN A 415 5.28 8.31 4.59
C ASN A 415 6.77 7.90 4.44
N PRO A 416 7.73 8.82 4.67
CA PRO A 416 9.16 8.54 4.54
C PRO A 416 9.67 7.45 5.50
N ALA A 417 8.95 7.17 6.59
CA ALA A 417 9.28 6.08 7.51
C ALA A 417 8.93 4.69 6.93
N ARG A 418 8.18 4.63 5.82
CA ARG A 418 7.65 3.39 5.25
C ARG A 418 8.09 3.13 3.80
N TYR A 419 8.44 4.19 3.08
CA TYR A 419 8.77 4.12 1.66
C TYR A 419 10.03 4.92 1.36
N SER A 420 10.81 4.44 0.40
CA SER A 420 11.91 5.20 -0.20
C SER A 420 11.44 5.98 -1.44
N ALA A 421 12.26 6.95 -1.88
CA ALA A 421 12.02 7.66 -3.14
C ALA A 421 12.04 6.71 -4.37
N VAL A 422 12.84 5.63 -4.29
CA VAL A 422 12.91 4.61 -5.34
C VAL A 422 11.61 3.81 -5.42
N ASP A 423 11.04 3.44 -4.26
CA ASP A 423 9.74 2.75 -4.21
C ASP A 423 8.65 3.62 -4.86
N LEU A 424 8.63 4.91 -4.53
CA LEU A 424 7.66 5.86 -5.09
C LEU A 424 7.80 6.03 -6.60
N ALA A 425 9.04 6.06 -7.12
CA ALA A 425 9.29 6.07 -8.56
C ALA A 425 8.72 4.83 -9.26
N ASN A 426 8.96 3.65 -8.69
CA ASN A 426 8.45 2.40 -9.25
C ASN A 426 6.92 2.32 -9.18
N TYR A 427 6.32 2.68 -8.05
CA TYR A 427 4.87 2.73 -7.89
C TYR A 427 4.20 3.73 -8.82
N GLN A 428 4.82 4.88 -9.05
CA GLN A 428 4.34 5.87 -10.02
C GLN A 428 4.29 5.30 -11.43
N GLN A 429 5.36 4.68 -11.90
CA GLN A 429 5.41 4.09 -13.24
C GLN A 429 4.34 3.00 -13.40
N ARG A 430 4.21 2.12 -12.40
CA ARG A 430 3.20 1.05 -12.37
C ARG A 430 1.78 1.61 -12.37
N PHE A 431 1.50 2.63 -11.55
CA PHE A 431 0.19 3.27 -11.48
C PHE A 431 -0.16 3.96 -12.80
N LEU A 432 0.76 4.68 -13.43
CA LEU A 432 0.53 5.31 -14.74
C LEU A 432 0.24 4.27 -15.83
N LYS A 433 1.04 3.19 -15.89
CA LYS A 433 0.83 2.10 -16.86
C LYS A 433 -0.55 1.46 -16.68
N LEU A 434 -0.94 1.20 -15.44
CA LEU A 434 -2.25 0.68 -15.09
C LEU A 434 -3.36 1.66 -15.49
N LEU A 435 -3.25 2.93 -15.10
CA LEU A 435 -4.26 3.94 -15.37
C LEU A 435 -4.49 4.15 -16.87
N ILE A 436 -3.43 4.12 -17.68
CA ILE A 436 -3.54 4.16 -19.15
C ILE A 436 -4.24 2.91 -19.67
N ALA A 437 -3.92 1.73 -19.14
CA ALA A 437 -4.56 0.47 -19.53
C ALA A 437 -6.04 0.39 -19.12
N SER A 438 -6.43 1.06 -18.03
CA SER A 438 -7.84 1.13 -17.57
C SER A 438 -8.78 1.85 -18.53
N ALA A 439 -8.28 2.49 -19.59
CA ALA A 439 -9.12 3.03 -20.66
C ALA A 439 -9.73 1.94 -21.57
N ASP A 440 -9.23 0.71 -21.50
CA ASP A 440 -9.85 -0.46 -22.11
C ASP A 440 -10.80 -1.11 -21.09
N PRO A 441 -12.14 -1.04 -21.28
CA PRO A 441 -13.10 -1.61 -20.34
C PRO A 441 -13.07 -3.14 -20.29
N ASP A 442 -12.63 -3.81 -21.36
CA ASP A 442 -12.71 -5.26 -21.50
C ASP A 442 -11.42 -5.97 -21.06
N VAL A 443 -10.37 -5.22 -20.71
CA VAL A 443 -9.11 -5.79 -20.25
C VAL A 443 -9.31 -6.55 -18.93
N SER A 444 -8.83 -7.79 -18.89
CA SER A 444 -8.85 -8.60 -17.67
C SER A 444 -7.81 -8.09 -16.68
N ILE A 445 -8.23 -7.96 -15.41
CA ILE A 445 -7.40 -7.44 -14.33
C ILE A 445 -6.10 -8.23 -14.18
N GLY A 446 -6.13 -9.56 -14.25
CA GLY A 446 -4.95 -10.42 -14.12
C GLY A 446 -3.95 -10.29 -15.29
N ARG A 447 -4.40 -9.80 -16.44
CA ARG A 447 -3.57 -9.61 -17.65
C ARG A 447 -2.91 -8.24 -17.74
N LEU A 448 -3.27 -7.31 -16.86
CA LEU A 448 -2.62 -6.00 -16.81
C LEU A 448 -1.13 -6.17 -16.50
N GLU A 449 -0.27 -5.66 -17.37
CA GLU A 449 1.16 -5.67 -17.15
C GLU A 449 1.55 -4.40 -16.38
N LEU A 450 2.12 -4.56 -15.19
CA LEU A 450 2.53 -3.44 -14.35
C LEU A 450 4.02 -3.14 -14.44
N LEU A 451 4.83 -4.18 -14.59
CA LEU A 451 6.27 -4.06 -14.64
C LEU A 451 6.71 -3.26 -15.86
N SER A 452 7.76 -2.46 -15.69
CA SER A 452 8.49 -1.90 -16.82
C SER A 452 9.18 -3.03 -17.61
N GLY A 453 9.55 -2.76 -18.86
CA GLY A 453 10.32 -3.74 -19.65
C GLY A 453 11.65 -4.10 -19.00
N GLU A 454 12.28 -3.13 -18.32
CA GLU A 454 13.53 -3.32 -17.59
C GLU A 454 13.32 -4.18 -16.33
N GLU A 455 12.34 -3.85 -15.49
CA GLU A 455 12.01 -4.66 -14.30
C GLU A 455 11.69 -6.10 -14.69
N ARG A 456 10.91 -6.28 -15.76
CA ARG A 456 10.57 -7.61 -16.29
C ARG A 456 11.82 -8.37 -16.74
N ARG A 457 12.75 -7.71 -17.45
CA ARG A 457 14.02 -8.31 -17.87
C ARG A 457 14.86 -8.72 -16.67
N THR A 458 15.01 -7.84 -15.68
CA THR A 458 15.78 -8.13 -14.46
C THR A 458 15.22 -9.35 -13.73
N LEU A 459 13.90 -9.38 -13.51
CA LEU A 459 13.24 -10.46 -12.76
C LEU A 459 13.22 -11.79 -13.50
N LEU A 460 13.01 -11.77 -14.82
CA LEU A 460 12.82 -13.00 -15.59
C LEU A 460 14.12 -13.53 -16.22
N GLN A 461 15.07 -12.65 -16.52
CA GLN A 461 16.31 -13.00 -17.22
C GLN A 461 17.52 -12.82 -16.32
N ASP A 462 17.80 -11.62 -15.82
CA ASP A 462 19.08 -11.32 -15.16
C ASP A 462 19.25 -12.11 -13.85
N TRP A 463 18.24 -12.13 -12.99
CA TRP A 463 18.27 -12.92 -11.75
C TRP A 463 18.20 -14.43 -11.99
N ASN A 464 17.67 -14.85 -13.14
CA ASN A 464 17.56 -16.25 -13.54
C ASN A 464 18.67 -16.68 -14.53
N ALA A 465 19.71 -15.86 -14.72
CA ALA A 465 20.86 -16.17 -15.58
C ALA A 465 21.80 -17.20 -14.90
N THR A 466 21.23 -18.31 -14.46
CA THR A 466 21.89 -19.38 -13.69
C THR A 466 22.23 -20.61 -14.54
N ALA A 467 21.99 -20.54 -15.86
CA ALA A 467 22.30 -21.61 -16.79
C ALA A 467 23.80 -21.92 -16.80
N ARG A 468 24.16 -23.17 -16.52
CA ARG A 468 25.52 -23.70 -16.60
C ARG A 468 25.51 -25.00 -17.39
N ALA A 469 26.43 -25.12 -18.34
CA ALA A 469 26.65 -26.38 -19.04
C ALA A 469 27.30 -27.36 -18.05
N LEU A 470 26.63 -28.48 -17.80
CA LEU A 470 27.12 -29.59 -17.01
C LEU A 470 27.07 -30.84 -17.88
N GLU A 471 28.12 -31.65 -17.84
CA GLU A 471 28.13 -32.94 -18.52
C GLU A 471 27.10 -33.88 -17.88
N PRO A 472 26.26 -34.56 -18.68
CA PRO A 472 25.20 -35.41 -18.16
C PRO A 472 25.80 -36.70 -17.56
N GLN A 473 25.96 -36.74 -16.24
CA GLN A 473 26.47 -37.89 -15.49
C GLN A 473 25.52 -38.30 -14.36
N THR A 474 25.53 -39.58 -14.00
CA THR A 474 24.78 -40.09 -12.85
C THR A 474 25.60 -39.96 -11.57
N VAL A 475 24.93 -39.91 -10.41
CA VAL A 475 25.61 -39.90 -9.10
C VAL A 475 26.51 -41.12 -8.94
N ALA A 476 26.10 -42.29 -9.44
CA ALA A 476 26.90 -43.51 -9.41
C ALA A 476 28.19 -43.39 -10.25
N GLN A 477 28.14 -42.72 -11.41
CA GLN A 477 29.32 -42.45 -12.25
C GLN A 477 30.27 -41.46 -11.58
N LEU A 478 29.74 -40.37 -11.01
CA LEU A 478 30.52 -39.38 -10.28
C LEU A 478 31.23 -40.01 -9.08
N PHE A 479 30.52 -40.86 -8.32
CA PHE A 479 31.10 -41.59 -7.18
C PHE A 479 32.19 -42.56 -7.62
N ALA A 480 31.96 -43.36 -8.66
CA ALA A 480 32.96 -44.30 -9.18
C ALA A 480 34.22 -43.58 -9.70
N ALA A 481 34.06 -42.43 -10.35
CA ALA A 481 35.18 -41.61 -10.81
C ALA A 481 36.03 -41.09 -9.63
N GLN A 482 35.38 -40.59 -8.57
CA GLN A 482 36.07 -40.15 -7.36
C GLN A 482 36.78 -41.32 -6.66
N ALA A 483 36.12 -42.49 -6.56
CA ALA A 483 36.69 -43.66 -5.90
C ALA A 483 37.93 -44.20 -6.64
N ALA A 484 37.95 -44.11 -7.97
CA ALA A 484 39.12 -44.43 -8.78
C ALA A 484 40.25 -43.41 -8.62
N GLN A 485 39.92 -42.14 -8.40
CA GLN A 485 40.92 -41.06 -8.27
C GLN A 485 41.64 -41.10 -6.92
N THR A 486 40.93 -41.39 -5.83
CA THR A 486 41.48 -41.36 -4.46
C THR A 486 41.06 -42.59 -3.65
N PRO A 487 41.50 -43.80 -4.02
CA PRO A 487 40.98 -45.05 -3.45
C PRO A 487 41.23 -45.20 -1.94
N ASP A 488 42.41 -44.78 -1.45
CA ASP A 488 42.81 -44.94 -0.05
C ASP A 488 42.31 -43.82 0.87
N ALA A 489 41.72 -42.76 0.31
CA ALA A 489 41.16 -41.68 1.10
C ALA A 489 39.89 -42.15 1.84
N VAL A 490 39.71 -41.68 3.08
CA VAL A 490 38.52 -41.97 3.88
C VAL A 490 37.29 -41.33 3.22
N ALA A 491 36.28 -42.13 2.90
CA ALA A 491 35.05 -41.70 2.25
C ALA A 491 33.89 -41.48 3.24
N VAL A 492 33.77 -42.34 4.26
CA VAL A 492 32.71 -42.25 5.27
C VAL A 492 33.24 -42.70 6.63
N VAL A 493 32.80 -42.02 7.69
CA VAL A 493 33.10 -42.33 9.09
C VAL A 493 31.79 -42.42 9.84
N PHE A 494 31.65 -43.46 10.65
CA PHE A 494 30.55 -43.61 11.60
C PHE A 494 31.11 -44.16 12.90
N GLU A 495 30.94 -43.40 13.98
CA GLU A 495 31.56 -43.68 15.28
C GLU A 495 33.08 -43.91 15.17
N GLN A 496 33.58 -45.09 15.56
CA GLN A 496 35.00 -45.45 15.53
C GLN A 496 35.41 -46.19 14.24
N GLU A 497 34.47 -46.38 13.32
CA GLU A 497 34.71 -47.09 12.06
C GLU A 497 34.77 -46.13 10.87
N ALA A 498 35.60 -46.47 9.89
CA ALA A 498 35.78 -45.70 8.67
C ALA A 498 35.92 -46.62 7.46
N LEU A 499 35.37 -46.19 6.33
CA LEU A 499 35.60 -46.84 5.02
C LEU A 499 36.34 -45.87 4.12
N SER A 500 37.39 -46.37 3.48
CA SER A 500 38.01 -45.72 2.32
C SER A 500 37.08 -45.74 1.11
N TYR A 501 37.34 -44.90 0.12
CA TYR A 501 36.61 -44.91 -1.15
C TYR A 501 36.64 -46.29 -1.82
N ALA A 502 37.79 -46.98 -1.82
CA ALA A 502 37.90 -48.32 -2.38
C ALA A 502 37.02 -49.35 -1.65
N GLN A 503 36.98 -49.29 -0.32
CA GLN A 503 36.14 -50.18 0.49
C GLN A 503 34.64 -49.91 0.30
N LEU A 504 34.25 -48.64 0.26
CA LEU A 504 32.85 -48.25 0.04
C LEU A 504 32.39 -48.60 -1.38
N GLU A 505 33.22 -48.35 -2.39
CA GLU A 505 32.98 -48.72 -3.79
C GLU A 505 32.79 -50.24 -3.93
N ALA A 506 33.67 -51.04 -3.34
CA ALA A 506 33.58 -52.50 -3.39
C ALA A 506 32.28 -53.01 -2.73
N ARG A 507 31.97 -52.56 -1.51
CA ARG A 507 30.75 -52.96 -0.79
C ARG A 507 29.48 -52.53 -1.52
N ALA A 508 29.46 -51.32 -2.07
CA ALA A 508 28.32 -50.81 -2.82
C ALA A 508 28.13 -51.55 -4.15
N ASN A 509 29.21 -51.90 -4.86
CA ASN A 509 29.15 -52.71 -6.08
C ASN A 509 28.63 -54.13 -5.80
N GLN A 510 29.06 -54.75 -4.70
CA GLN A 510 28.57 -56.06 -4.27
C GLN A 510 27.07 -56.04 -3.98
N LEU A 511 26.61 -55.05 -3.22
CA LEU A 511 25.18 -54.85 -2.98
C LEU A 511 24.43 -54.60 -4.29
N ALA A 512 24.99 -53.78 -5.18
CA ALA A 512 24.38 -53.47 -6.46
C ALA A 512 24.19 -54.71 -7.35
N GLN A 513 25.18 -55.61 -7.40
CA GLN A 513 25.06 -56.87 -8.13
C GLN A 513 23.96 -57.76 -7.54
N HIS A 514 23.90 -57.86 -6.20
CA HIS A 514 22.84 -58.60 -5.51
C HIS A 514 21.45 -58.06 -5.87
N LEU A 515 21.27 -56.74 -5.76
CA LEU A 515 20.00 -56.08 -6.10
C LEU A 515 19.59 -56.31 -7.57
N ARG A 516 20.55 -56.36 -8.50
CA ARG A 516 20.26 -56.69 -9.90
C ARG A 516 19.76 -58.12 -10.09
N THR A 517 20.22 -59.09 -9.28
CA THR A 517 19.65 -60.45 -9.31
C THR A 517 18.19 -60.49 -8.86
N LEU A 518 17.75 -59.48 -8.10
CA LEU A 518 16.38 -59.30 -7.66
C LEU A 518 15.54 -58.44 -8.64
N GLY A 519 16.10 -58.10 -9.81
CA GLY A 519 15.42 -57.33 -10.84
C GLY A 519 15.49 -55.81 -10.67
N VAL A 520 16.30 -55.29 -9.74
CA VAL A 520 16.53 -53.85 -9.62
C VAL A 520 17.30 -53.35 -10.85
N GLY A 521 16.75 -52.31 -11.49
CA GLY A 521 17.32 -51.64 -12.66
C GLY A 521 16.75 -50.23 -12.79
N ALA A 522 16.87 -49.63 -13.98
CA ALA A 522 16.36 -48.28 -14.23
C ALA A 522 14.87 -48.16 -13.87
N GLU A 523 14.49 -47.06 -13.21
CA GLU A 523 13.14 -46.75 -12.71
C GLU A 523 12.61 -47.67 -11.59
N ALA A 524 13.39 -48.67 -11.12
CA ALA A 524 12.97 -49.50 -9.99
C ALA A 524 13.16 -48.75 -8.67
N VAL A 525 12.11 -48.67 -7.85
CA VAL A 525 12.20 -48.09 -6.49
C VAL A 525 12.58 -49.17 -5.48
N VAL A 526 13.57 -48.87 -4.65
CA VAL A 526 14.05 -49.73 -3.57
C VAL A 526 13.86 -49.02 -2.24
N GLY A 527 13.05 -49.59 -1.36
CA GLY A 527 12.93 -49.10 0.01
C GLY A 527 14.24 -49.25 0.77
N LEU A 528 14.60 -48.27 1.59
CA LEU A 528 15.77 -48.30 2.47
C LEU A 528 15.32 -47.91 3.88
N CYS A 529 15.11 -48.91 4.73
CA CYS A 529 14.71 -48.73 6.13
C CYS A 529 15.89 -49.12 7.03
N LEU A 530 16.77 -48.17 7.31
CA LEU A 530 17.95 -48.36 8.15
C LEU A 530 18.08 -47.21 9.13
N GLU A 531 18.65 -47.49 10.29
CA GLU A 531 19.19 -46.44 11.15
C GLU A 531 20.50 -45.90 10.56
N ARG A 532 21.01 -44.79 11.12
CA ARG A 532 22.26 -44.20 10.64
C ARG A 532 23.41 -45.18 10.89
N SER A 533 24.08 -45.62 9.83
CA SER A 533 25.25 -46.49 9.90
C SER A 533 26.06 -46.43 8.59
N LEU A 534 27.21 -47.12 8.54
CA LEU A 534 27.98 -47.28 7.29
C LEU A 534 27.16 -47.99 6.21
N GLU A 535 26.37 -48.98 6.60
CA GLU A 535 25.50 -49.79 5.75
C GLU A 535 24.41 -48.97 5.10
N MET A 536 23.91 -47.91 5.76
CA MET A 536 22.97 -46.97 5.14
C MET A 536 23.60 -46.29 3.91
N VAL A 537 24.85 -45.85 4.01
CA VAL A 537 25.58 -45.22 2.90
C VAL A 537 25.89 -46.24 1.80
N VAL A 538 26.29 -47.47 2.17
CA VAL A 538 26.45 -48.59 1.22
C VAL A 538 25.12 -48.86 0.50
N GLY A 539 24.00 -48.86 1.21
CA GLY A 539 22.65 -49.05 0.69
C GLY A 539 22.27 -48.01 -0.35
N LEU A 540 22.42 -46.71 -0.02
CA LEU A 540 22.15 -45.60 -0.93
C LEU A 540 22.95 -45.72 -2.23
N ILE A 541 24.26 -45.91 -2.12
CA ILE A 541 25.16 -45.97 -3.29
C ILE A 541 24.93 -47.27 -4.07
N GLY A 542 24.70 -48.39 -3.37
CA GLY A 542 24.43 -49.69 -3.98
C GLY A 542 23.13 -49.71 -4.79
N ILE A 543 22.06 -49.09 -4.29
CA ILE A 543 20.79 -48.93 -5.01
C ILE A 543 21.02 -48.13 -6.31
N LEU A 544 21.69 -46.97 -6.22
CA LEU A 544 21.99 -46.13 -7.37
C LEU A 544 22.88 -46.84 -8.41
N LYS A 545 23.83 -47.65 -7.95
CA LYS A 545 24.70 -48.46 -8.83
C LYS A 545 23.98 -49.63 -9.47
N ALA A 546 23.04 -50.27 -8.78
CA ALA A 546 22.14 -51.28 -9.38
C ALA A 546 21.25 -50.65 -10.46
N GLY A 547 21.02 -49.36 -10.32
CA GLY A 547 20.29 -48.49 -11.22
C GLY A 547 18.89 -48.14 -10.77
N GLY A 548 18.53 -48.53 -9.55
CA GLY A 548 17.27 -48.16 -8.92
C GLY A 548 17.34 -46.79 -8.23
N ALA A 549 16.18 -46.32 -7.81
CA ALA A 549 15.99 -45.14 -6.99
C ALA A 549 15.73 -45.56 -5.54
N TYR A 550 16.37 -44.91 -4.57
CA TYR A 550 16.11 -45.23 -3.17
C TYR A 550 14.89 -44.47 -2.63
N LEU A 551 14.07 -45.16 -1.83
CA LEU A 551 13.01 -44.58 -1.01
C LEU A 551 13.45 -44.70 0.46
N PRO A 552 13.92 -43.61 1.09
CA PRO A 552 14.30 -43.65 2.49
C PRO A 552 13.05 -43.79 3.37
N LEU A 553 13.09 -44.75 4.28
CA LEU A 553 12.03 -45.07 5.23
C LEU A 553 12.57 -44.84 6.63
N ASP A 554 11.98 -43.90 7.36
CA ASP A 554 12.36 -43.62 8.76
C ASP A 554 11.81 -44.74 9.64
N PRO A 555 12.65 -45.55 10.30
CA PRO A 555 12.18 -46.65 11.14
C PRO A 555 11.27 -46.19 12.28
N SER A 556 11.35 -44.91 12.70
CA SER A 556 10.50 -44.33 13.76
C SER A 556 9.04 -44.14 13.34
N TYR A 557 8.72 -44.20 12.04
CA TYR A 557 7.35 -44.05 11.57
C TYR A 557 6.46 -45.24 11.95
N PRO A 558 5.15 -45.02 12.10
CA PRO A 558 4.20 -46.11 12.29
C PRO A 558 4.26 -47.10 11.12
N ALA A 559 4.12 -48.39 11.41
CA ALA A 559 4.17 -49.46 10.42
C ALA A 559 3.21 -49.23 9.24
N GLU A 560 2.01 -48.74 9.51
CA GLU A 560 1.00 -48.41 8.48
C GLU A 560 1.52 -47.38 7.47
N ARG A 561 2.27 -46.37 7.94
CA ARG A 561 2.86 -45.34 7.08
C ARG A 561 3.98 -45.92 6.21
N LEU A 562 4.82 -46.79 6.79
CA LEU A 562 5.89 -47.47 6.06
C LEU A 562 5.33 -48.40 4.98
N SER A 563 4.33 -49.21 5.33
CA SER A 563 3.58 -50.07 4.40
C SER A 563 2.95 -49.26 3.27
N PHE A 564 2.31 -48.13 3.60
CA PHE A 564 1.72 -47.23 2.61
C PHE A 564 2.78 -46.68 1.64
N MET A 565 3.87 -46.11 2.14
CA MET A 565 4.93 -45.55 1.30
C MET A 565 5.54 -46.60 0.37
N LEU A 566 5.76 -47.82 0.86
CA LEU A 566 6.27 -48.94 0.05
C LEU A 566 5.30 -49.33 -1.07
N ALA A 567 4.01 -49.43 -0.75
CA ALA A 567 2.97 -49.81 -1.70
C ALA A 567 2.75 -48.72 -2.76
N ASP A 568 2.64 -47.46 -2.34
CA ASP A 568 2.39 -46.30 -3.20
C ASP A 568 3.57 -46.04 -4.15
N ALA A 569 4.80 -46.19 -3.66
CA ALA A 569 6.00 -46.09 -4.49
C ALA A 569 6.26 -47.31 -5.39
N GLY A 570 5.47 -48.39 -5.25
CA GLY A 570 5.67 -49.64 -5.99
C GLY A 570 7.01 -50.30 -5.69
N ALA A 571 7.54 -50.14 -4.48
CA ALA A 571 8.86 -50.66 -4.11
C ALA A 571 8.85 -52.20 -4.09
N ALA A 572 9.51 -52.82 -5.07
CA ALA A 572 9.58 -54.28 -5.20
C ALA A 572 10.64 -54.90 -4.27
N VAL A 573 11.63 -54.12 -3.84
CA VAL A 573 12.72 -54.54 -2.95
C VAL A 573 12.82 -53.55 -1.78
N LEU A 574 13.14 -54.06 -0.60
CA LEU A 574 13.32 -53.28 0.62
C LEU A 574 14.59 -53.73 1.34
N ILE A 575 15.52 -52.81 1.59
CA ILE A 575 16.76 -53.05 2.32
C ILE A 575 16.55 -52.64 3.79
N THR A 576 16.94 -53.52 4.72
CA THR A 576 16.84 -53.28 6.17
C THR A 576 17.87 -54.11 6.95
N HIS A 577 17.88 -53.99 8.28
CA HIS A 577 18.52 -54.95 9.20
C HIS A 577 17.46 -55.88 9.78
N SER A 578 17.84 -57.12 10.13
CA SER A 578 16.94 -58.12 10.72
C SER A 578 16.19 -57.58 11.95
N ALA A 579 16.84 -56.75 12.78
CA ALA A 579 16.26 -56.14 13.97
C ALA A 579 15.10 -55.15 13.69
N LEU A 580 15.04 -54.57 12.48
CA LEU A 580 14.00 -53.62 12.10
C LEU A 580 12.84 -54.29 11.34
N ARG A 581 12.95 -55.60 11.05
CA ARG A 581 11.98 -56.33 10.23
C ARG A 581 10.56 -56.22 10.76
N ASP A 582 10.37 -56.38 12.07
CA ASP A 582 9.05 -56.39 12.69
C ASP A 582 8.37 -55.01 12.67
N ARG A 583 9.11 -53.93 12.38
CA ARG A 583 8.58 -52.56 12.32
C ARG A 583 7.98 -52.17 10.97
N LEU A 584 8.25 -52.96 9.93
CA LEU A 584 7.93 -52.61 8.53
C LEU A 584 6.45 -52.80 8.15
N GLY A 585 5.65 -53.42 9.02
CA GLY A 585 4.25 -53.74 8.73
C GLY A 585 4.08 -54.76 7.61
N GLY A 586 2.86 -54.90 7.10
CA GLY A 586 2.58 -55.76 5.95
C GLY A 586 2.96 -55.08 4.63
N HIS A 587 3.79 -55.72 3.80
CA HIS A 587 4.17 -55.20 2.48
C HIS A 587 4.49 -56.34 1.51
N ALA A 588 4.47 -56.05 0.20
CA ALA A 588 4.78 -57.02 -0.86
C ALA A 588 6.27 -57.05 -1.27
N ALA A 589 7.07 -56.08 -0.81
CA ALA A 589 8.47 -55.97 -1.17
C ALA A 589 9.31 -57.17 -0.71
N ARG A 590 10.25 -57.62 -1.55
CA ARG A 590 11.30 -58.58 -1.18
C ARG A 590 12.28 -57.90 -0.23
N VAL A 591 12.32 -58.36 1.02
CA VAL A 591 13.23 -57.82 2.06
C VAL A 591 14.65 -58.35 1.86
N VAL A 592 15.64 -57.47 1.80
CA VAL A 592 17.07 -57.78 1.87
C VAL A 592 17.59 -57.32 3.23
N GLU A 593 17.88 -58.28 4.10
CA GLU A 593 18.47 -58.03 5.42
C GLU A 593 19.99 -57.99 5.29
N LEU A 594 20.60 -56.81 5.43
CA LEU A 594 22.04 -56.63 5.15
C LEU A 594 22.94 -57.45 6.09
N ASP A 595 22.49 -57.70 7.32
CA ASP A 595 23.17 -58.49 8.34
C ASP A 595 22.99 -60.00 8.10
N SER A 596 21.76 -60.46 7.86
CA SER A 596 21.48 -61.88 7.60
C SER A 596 22.04 -62.36 6.26
N GLU A 597 22.00 -61.52 5.21
CA GLU A 597 22.46 -61.83 3.85
C GLU A 597 23.91 -61.37 3.59
N ALA A 598 24.65 -60.91 4.61
CA ALA A 598 25.98 -60.32 4.48
C ALA A 598 26.98 -61.19 3.69
N ALA A 599 27.01 -62.50 3.97
CA ALA A 599 27.90 -63.44 3.27
C ALA A 599 27.54 -63.62 1.79
N ALA A 600 26.24 -63.61 1.46
CA ALA A 600 25.77 -63.73 0.08
C ALA A 600 26.08 -62.46 -0.72
N ILE A 601 25.90 -61.29 -0.10
CA ILE A 601 26.25 -59.99 -0.70
C ILE A 601 27.77 -59.90 -0.91
N ALA A 602 28.58 -60.26 0.10
CA ALA A 602 30.04 -60.22 0.01
C ALA A 602 30.62 -61.21 -1.02
N ALA A 603 29.89 -62.26 -1.39
CA ALA A 603 30.29 -63.20 -2.44
C ALA A 603 30.08 -62.64 -3.87
N GLN A 604 29.33 -61.55 -4.02
CA GLN A 604 29.13 -60.92 -5.33
C GLN A 604 30.43 -60.26 -5.84
N PRO A 605 30.56 -60.04 -7.16
CA PRO A 605 31.68 -59.29 -7.72
C PRO A 605 31.76 -57.87 -7.15
N SER A 606 32.96 -57.41 -6.79
CA SER A 606 33.22 -56.04 -6.36
C SER A 606 33.32 -55.03 -7.51
N SER A 607 33.25 -55.49 -8.76
CA SER A 607 33.19 -54.64 -9.96
C SER A 607 31.78 -54.08 -10.14
N ALA A 608 31.70 -52.81 -10.54
CA ALA A 608 30.43 -52.15 -10.82
C ALA A 608 29.60 -52.92 -11.87
N PRO A 609 28.27 -53.07 -11.66
CA PRO A 609 27.42 -53.70 -12.65
C PRO A 609 27.31 -52.85 -13.93
N ALA A 610 27.07 -53.51 -15.06
CA ALA A 610 26.66 -52.82 -16.27
C ALA A 610 25.27 -52.19 -16.03
N SER A 611 25.21 -50.86 -16.06
CA SER A 611 23.99 -50.09 -15.80
C SER A 611 23.58 -49.31 -17.04
N ALA A 612 22.32 -49.45 -17.44
CA ALA A 612 21.72 -48.71 -18.55
C ALA A 612 21.12 -47.36 -18.11
N VAL A 613 21.39 -46.95 -16.86
CA VAL A 613 20.85 -45.73 -16.27
C VAL A 613 21.38 -44.51 -16.98
N ARG A 614 20.47 -43.59 -17.25
CA ARG A 614 20.69 -42.28 -17.83
C ARG A 614 20.43 -41.20 -16.77
N PRO A 615 20.98 -39.98 -16.93
CA PRO A 615 20.75 -38.90 -15.98
C PRO A 615 19.30 -38.45 -15.80
N GLN A 616 18.39 -38.86 -16.69
CA GLN A 616 16.95 -38.61 -16.57
C GLN A 616 16.23 -39.58 -15.64
N ASN A 617 16.87 -40.70 -15.26
CA ASN A 617 16.24 -41.70 -14.41
C ASN A 617 16.14 -41.22 -12.97
N LEU A 618 15.15 -41.76 -12.24
CA LEU A 618 14.95 -41.50 -10.82
C LEU A 618 16.22 -41.85 -10.01
N ALA A 619 16.68 -40.92 -9.18
CA ALA A 619 17.72 -41.17 -8.18
C ALA A 619 17.13 -41.54 -6.81
N TYR A 620 16.03 -40.89 -6.44
CA TYR A 620 15.34 -41.13 -5.17
C TYR A 620 13.86 -40.72 -5.24
N VAL A 621 13.08 -41.24 -4.30
CA VAL A 621 11.70 -40.83 -4.02
C VAL A 621 11.64 -40.39 -2.57
N ILE A 622 11.18 -39.16 -2.29
CA ILE A 622 11.05 -38.62 -0.92
C ILE A 622 9.60 -38.19 -0.70
N TYR A 623 8.95 -38.77 0.30
CA TYR A 623 7.62 -38.36 0.73
C TYR A 623 7.73 -37.12 1.63
N THR A 624 6.98 -36.08 1.29
CA THR A 624 6.77 -34.91 2.14
C THR A 624 5.41 -34.99 2.83
N SER A 625 5.18 -34.21 3.88
CA SER A 625 3.85 -34.12 4.50
C SER A 625 2.82 -33.59 3.49
N GLY A 626 1.96 -34.47 3.00
CA GLY A 626 0.81 -34.07 2.19
C GLY A 626 -0.16 -33.27 3.05
N SER A 627 -0.49 -32.04 2.64
CA SER A 627 -1.44 -31.19 3.35
C SER A 627 -2.87 -31.74 3.36
N THR A 628 -3.15 -32.75 2.55
CA THR A 628 -4.46 -33.40 2.38
C THR A 628 -4.65 -34.66 3.22
N GLY A 629 -3.62 -35.11 3.94
CA GLY A 629 -3.58 -36.44 4.54
C GLY A 629 -2.97 -37.44 3.57
#